data_AF-A0A8T5UJ62-F1
#
_entry.id   AF-A0A8T5UJ62-F1
#
_cell.length_a   1.000
_cell.length_b   1.000
_cell.length_c   1.000
_cell.angle_alpha   90.00
_cell.angle_beta   90.00
_cell.angle_gamma   90.00
#
_symmetry.space_group_name_H-M   'P 1'
#
loop_
_entity.id
_entity.type
_entity.pdbx_description
1 polymer ?
#
loop_
_entity_poly.entity_id
_entity_poly.type
_entity_poly.pdbx_seq_one_letter_code
_entity_poly.pdbx_strand_id
1 'polypeptide(L)' 'MNQLELKDKEWEKDWKTIVKVFDNIDQLTQLFENLDVPYLREIQQKVLLLNLEKYAWSLQNYIIEKYSRA' A
#
# COMPACT_ATOMS: atom_id res chain seq x y z
N MET A 1 23.73 -14.35 -13.63
CA MET A 1 22.41 -13.71 -13.79
C MET A 1 22.57 -12.55 -14.73
N ASN A 2 21.73 -12.47 -15.74
CA ASN A 2 21.74 -11.34 -16.67
C ASN A 2 21.09 -10.12 -15.99
N GLN A 3 21.41 -8.89 -16.42
CA GLN A 3 20.90 -7.67 -15.76
C GLN A 3 19.36 -7.58 -15.78
N LEU A 4 18.73 -8.16 -16.81
CA LEU A 4 17.27 -8.27 -16.92
C LEU A 4 16.68 -9.14 -15.79
N GLU A 5 17.27 -10.30 -15.52
CA GLU A 5 16.79 -11.20 -14.45
C GLU A 5 16.92 -10.59 -13.05
N LEU A 6 17.89 -9.68 -12.86
CA LEU A 6 18.02 -8.93 -11.60
C LEU A 6 16.91 -7.89 -11.48
N LYS A 7 16.64 -7.10 -12.53
CA LYS A 7 15.55 -6.13 -12.57
C LYS A 7 14.18 -6.78 -12.36
N ASP A 8 13.94 -7.95 -12.97
CA ASP A 8 12.67 -8.69 -12.82
C ASP A 8 12.45 -9.14 -11.37
N LYS A 9 13.50 -9.65 -10.71
CA LYS A 9 13.40 -10.05 -9.29
C LYS A 9 13.19 -8.86 -8.36
N GLU A 10 13.82 -7.73 -8.64
CA GLU A 10 13.61 -6.51 -7.86
C GLU A 10 12.18 -5.97 -8.04
N TRP A 11 11.68 -5.96 -9.28
CA TRP A 11 10.30 -5.60 -9.58
C TRP A 11 9.31 -6.50 -8.86
N GLU A 12 9.50 -7.82 -8.93
CA GLU A 12 8.65 -8.79 -8.23
C GLU A 12 8.63 -8.54 -6.72
N LYS A 13 9.79 -8.26 -6.13
CA LYS A 13 9.91 -7.97 -4.70
C LYS A 13 9.19 -6.67 -4.31
N ASP A 14 9.40 -5.60 -5.07
CA ASP A 14 8.76 -4.30 -4.84
C ASP A 14 7.23 -4.43 -5.00
N TRP A 15 6.77 -5.15 -6.02
CA TRP A 15 5.35 -5.41 -6.26
C TRP A 15 4.69 -6.20 -5.13
N LYS A 16 5.32 -7.30 -4.67
CA LYS A 16 4.84 -8.07 -3.51
C LYS A 16 4.75 -7.21 -2.26
N THR A 17 5.67 -6.27 -2.09
CA THR A 17 5.66 -5.35 -0.95
C THR A 17 4.47 -4.39 -1.03
N ILE A 18 4.15 -3.85 -2.21
CA ILE A 18 2.97 -3.00 -2.42
C ILE A 18 1.67 -3.75 -2.17
N VAL A 19 1.53 -4.97 -2.69
CA VAL A 19 0.35 -5.82 -2.43
C VAL A 19 0.16 -5.99 -0.92
N LYS A 20 1.24 -6.31 -0.19
CA LYS A 20 1.18 -6.46 1.27
C LYS A 20 0.80 -5.15 1.99
N VAL A 21 1.15 -3.98 1.46
CA VAL A 21 0.72 -2.70 2.03
C VAL A 21 -0.79 -2.55 1.92
N PHE A 22 -1.37 -2.83 0.75
CA PHE A 22 -2.82 -2.79 0.55
C PHE A 22 -3.54 -3.83 1.43
N ASP A 23 -3.05 -5.07 1.48
CA ASP A 23 -3.61 -6.11 2.36
C ASP A 23 -3.65 -5.67 3.83
N ASN A 24 -2.60 -4.99 4.30
CA ASN A 24 -2.55 -4.47 5.67
C ASN A 24 -3.53 -3.30 5.89
N ILE A 25 -3.77 -2.47 4.88
CA ILE A 25 -4.76 -1.37 4.95
C ILE A 25 -6.18 -1.97 5.03
N ASP A 26 -6.46 -3.01 4.24
CA ASP A 26 -7.74 -3.72 4.28
C ASP A 26 -7.97 -4.37 5.65
N GLN A 27 -6.95 -5.04 6.20
CA GLN A 27 -7.00 -5.59 7.56
C GLN A 27 -7.21 -4.51 8.62
N LEU A 28 -6.53 -3.37 8.50
CA LEU A 28 -6.70 -2.26 9.42
C LEU A 28 -8.12 -1.68 9.36
N THR A 29 -8.71 -1.61 8.17
CA THR A 29 -10.10 -1.19 7.96
C THR A 29 -11.06 -2.11 8.74
N GLN A 30 -10.94 -3.42 8.55
CA GLN A 30 -11.74 -4.40 9.29
C GLN A 30 -11.56 -4.29 10.81
N LEU A 31 -10.32 -4.05 11.28
CA LEU A 31 -10.07 -3.87 12.71
C LEU A 31 -10.74 -2.61 13.25
N PHE A 32 -10.73 -1.50 12.50
CA PHE A 32 -11.36 -0.25 12.92
C PHE A 32 -12.88 -0.34 12.96
N GLU A 33 -13.51 -1.04 12.02
CA GLU A 33 -14.96 -1.25 11.99
C GLU A 33 -15.48 -2.01 13.23
N ASN A 34 -14.62 -2.79 13.88
CA ASN A 34 -14.97 -3.57 15.07
C ASN A 34 -14.76 -2.81 16.40
N LEU A 35 -14.25 -1.57 16.36
CA LEU A 35 -14.02 -0.79 17.57
C LEU A 35 -15.24 0.08 17.89
N ASP A 36 -15.79 -0.08 19.09
CA ASP A 36 -16.78 0.85 19.64
C ASP A 36 -16.08 2.13 20.11
N VAL A 37 -16.15 3.19 19.31
CA VAL A 37 -15.49 4.47 19.57
C VAL A 37 -16.44 5.65 19.33
N PRO A 38 -16.24 6.80 20.00
CA PRO A 38 -17.05 7.99 19.73
C PRO A 38 -16.95 8.46 18.28
N TYR A 39 -17.99 9.11 17.76
CA TYR A 39 -18.08 9.61 16.38
C TYR A 39 -16.83 10.36 15.88
N LEU A 40 -16.23 11.22 16.72
CA LEU A 40 -15.01 11.94 16.33
C LEU A 40 -13.84 10.99 16.04
N ARG A 41 -13.71 9.89 16.79
CA ARG A 41 -12.71 8.85 16.56
C ARG A 41 -12.98 8.07 15.28
N GLU A 42 -14.24 7.77 14.97
CA GLU A 42 -14.60 7.13 13.69
C GLU A 42 -14.18 7.99 12.50
N ILE A 43 -14.41 9.31 12.56
CA ILE A 43 -13.96 10.24 11.50
C ILE A 43 -12.44 10.20 11.38
N GLN A 44 -11.72 10.27 12.51
CA GLN A 44 -10.26 10.21 12.52
C GLN A 44 -9.72 8.91 11.91
N GLN A 45 -10.35 7.77 12.21
CA GLN A 45 -10.02 6.47 11.62
C GLN A 45 -10.23 6.48 10.09
N LYS A 46 -11.37 6.99 9.61
CA LYS A 46 -11.65 7.12 8.17
C LYS A 46 -10.65 8.01 7.44
N VAL A 47 -10.27 9.14 8.05
CA VAL A 47 -9.25 10.05 7.49
C VAL A 47 -7.87 9.38 7.44
N LEU A 48 -7.51 8.62 8.48
CA LEU A 48 -6.26 7.86 8.51
C LEU A 48 -6.22 6.82 7.38
N LEU A 49 -7.26 6.01 7.23
CA LEU A 49 -7.35 5.00 6.17
C LEU A 49 -7.23 5.63 4.78
N LEU A 50 -7.98 6.71 4.52
CA LEU A 50 -7.92 7.44 3.26
C LEU A 50 -6.50 7.96 2.94
N ASN A 51 -5.79 8.45 3.94
CA ASN A 51 -4.42 8.94 3.75
C ASN A 51 -3.42 7.81 3.48
N LEU A 52 -3.58 6.67 4.16
CA LEU A 52 -2.78 5.47 3.92
C LEU A 52 -3.00 4.93 2.50
N GLU A 53 -4.26 4.82 2.06
CA GLU A 53 -4.61 4.39 0.70
C GLU A 53 -3.98 5.31 -0.35
N LYS A 54 -4.16 6.63 -0.21
CA LYS A 54 -3.55 7.62 -1.12
C LYS A 54 -2.04 7.46 -1.21
N TYR A 55 -1.38 7.22 -0.08
CA TYR A 55 0.05 7.02 -0.05
C TYR A 55 0.46 5.70 -0.72
N ALA A 56 -0.27 4.61 -0.48
CA ALA A 56 -0.03 3.32 -1.14
C ALA A 56 -0.16 3.43 -2.67
N TRP A 57 -1.18 4.14 -3.16
CA TRP A 57 -1.33 4.45 -4.59
C TRP A 57 -0.15 5.26 -5.16
N SER A 58 0.32 6.26 -4.41
CA SER A 58 1.50 7.05 -4.80
C SER A 58 2.75 6.16 -4.91
N LEU A 59 2.96 5.26 -3.95
CA LEU A 59 4.08 4.30 -3.98
C LEU A 59 3.97 3.30 -5.15
N GLN A 60 2.77 2.81 -5.44
CA GLN A 60 2.54 1.95 -6.61
C GLN A 60 2.92 2.66 -7.90
N ASN A 61 2.49 3.91 -8.08
CA ASN A 61 2.84 4.71 -9.25
C ASN A 61 4.35 4.93 -9.35
N TYR A 62 5.00 5.25 -8.23
CA TYR A 62 6.46 5.38 -8.18
C TYR A 62 7.18 4.10 -8.62
N ILE A 63 6.74 2.93 -8.15
CA ILE A 63 7.32 1.64 -8.56
C ILE A 63 7.07 1.37 -10.04
N ILE A 64 5.86 1.61 -10.55
CA ILE A 64 5.57 1.47 -11.98
C ILE A 64 6.53 2.36 -12.79
N GLU A 65 6.70 3.63 -12.42
CA GLU A 65 7.61 4.55 -13.09
C GLU A 65 9.08 4.11 -13.03
N LYS A 66 9.53 3.63 -11.87
CA LYS A 66 10.90 3.14 -11.64
C LYS A 66 11.29 2.05 -12.64
N TYR A 67 10.36 1.16 -12.99
CA TYR A 67 10.61 0.05 -13.91
C TYR A 67 10.13 0.31 -15.34
N SER A 68 9.27 1.32 -15.57
CA SER A 68 8.83 1.73 -16.92
C SER A 68 9.86 2.58 -17.64
N ARG A 69 10.74 3.28 -16.91
CA ARG A 69 11.85 4.08 -17.46
C ARG A 69 13.16 3.29 -17.60
N ALA A 70 13.12 1.98 -17.31
CA ALA A 70 14.29 1.11 -17.16
C ALA A 70 14.66 0.33 -18.42
#